data_AF-A0A1E4A6Y8-F1
#
_entry.id   AF-A0A1E4A6Y8-F1
#
_cell.length_a   1.000
_cell.length_b   1.000
_cell.length_c   1.000
_cell.angle_alpha   90.00
_cell.angle_beta   90.00
_cell.angle_gamma   90.00
#
_symmetry.space_group_name_H-M   'P 1'
#
loop_
_entity.id
_entity.type
_entity.pdbx_description
1 polymer ?
#
loop_
_entity_poly.entity_id
_entity_poly.type
_entity_poly.pdbx_seq_one_letter_code
_entity_poly.pdbx_strand_id
1 'polypeptide(L)'
;MNCFFAYRRLFSLGFLVTAAAGWAACSSSETKEAYDKFYGKGRSERAAEAMIADSIRRVERKAAWEAEAAAAATPAPAAEGAVSLTPPAEIAALLEKNTCSVCHKSDERLVGPPWVEVAKKNYSTDEIISLVYEPKPEHWPDYPPMAPLAFVPKEDIVKIGTWINSLQ
;
A
#
# COMPACT_ATOMS: atom_id res chain seq x y z
N MET A 1 34.01 64.74 16.23
CA MET A 1 34.03 63.32 15.78
C MET A 1 32.69 62.67 16.14
N ASN A 2 32.15 61.87 15.22
CA ASN A 2 31.06 60.88 15.41
C ASN A 2 29.59 61.31 15.28
N CYS A 3 29.21 61.86 14.11
CA CYS A 3 27.82 61.78 13.60
C CYS A 3 27.57 60.58 12.66
N PHE A 4 28.60 59.79 12.34
CA PHE A 4 28.50 58.71 11.35
C PHE A 4 27.86 57.40 11.88
N PHE A 5 27.69 57.25 13.19
CA PHE A 5 27.23 55.98 13.78
C PHE A 5 25.70 55.87 13.97
N ALA A 6 24.97 56.99 13.96
CA ALA A 6 23.51 56.99 14.18
C ALA A 6 22.71 56.67 12.90
N TYR A 7 23.25 56.96 11.71
CA TYR A 7 22.51 56.82 10.46
C TYR A 7 22.49 55.39 9.90
N ARG A 8 23.42 54.52 10.32
CA ARG A 8 23.50 53.13 9.84
C ARG A 8 22.50 52.18 10.52
N ARG A 9 21.91 52.58 11.66
CA ARG A 9 20.90 51.77 12.38
C ARG A 9 19.46 52.10 11.99
N LEU A 10 19.18 53.28 11.45
CA LEU A 10 17.83 53.67 11.04
C LEU A 10 17.46 53.20 9.62
N PHE A 11 18.44 53.00 8.73
CA PHE A 11 18.17 52.44 7.40
C PHE A 11 17.96 50.92 7.37
N SER A 12 18.36 50.19 8.42
CA SER A 12 18.22 48.72 8.46
C SER A 12 16.84 48.23 8.88
N LEU A 13 16.02 49.07 9.53
CA LEU A 13 14.67 48.69 9.98
C LEU A 13 13.56 49.30 9.11
N GLY A 14 13.82 50.42 8.42
CA GLY A 14 12.86 51.01 7.48
C GLY A 14 12.74 50.26 6.15
N PHE A 15 13.82 49.67 5.66
CA PHE A 15 13.81 48.95 4.37
C PHE A 15 13.19 47.54 4.47
N LEU A 16 13.18 46.95 5.66
CA LEU A 16 12.53 45.65 5.89
C LEU A 16 11.00 45.76 6.02
N VAL A 17 10.46 46.92 6.39
CA VAL A 17 9.00 47.12 6.52
C VAL A 17 8.37 47.56 5.19
N THR A 18 9.07 48.31 4.34
CA THR A 18 8.54 48.68 3.01
C THR A 18 8.63 47.55 1.99
N ALA A 19 9.58 46.62 2.13
CA ALA A 19 9.67 45.43 1.29
C ALA A 19 8.54 44.40 1.56
N ALA A 20 7.93 44.40 2.75
CA ALA A 20 6.81 43.52 3.07
C ALA A 20 5.46 44.04 2.51
N ALA A 21 5.31 45.36 2.34
CA ALA A 21 4.09 45.96 1.81
C ALA A 21 4.08 46.05 0.26
N GLY A 22 5.25 46.07 -0.39
CA GLY A 22 5.37 46.12 -1.85
C GLY A 22 5.05 44.80 -2.57
N TRP A 23 5.07 43.67 -1.87
CA TRP A 23 4.80 42.35 -2.47
C TRP A 23 3.39 41.81 -2.23
N ALA A 24 2.60 42.46 -1.36
CA ALA A 24 1.20 42.14 -1.17
C ALA A 24 0.25 43.02 -2.01
N ALA A 25 0.79 43.90 -2.85
CA ALA A 25 0.02 44.92 -3.58
C ALA A 25 -0.01 44.74 -5.12
N CYS A 26 0.46 43.61 -5.67
CA CYS A 26 0.05 43.17 -7.02
C CYS A 26 -1.26 42.38 -6.95
N SER A 27 -2.31 43.14 -6.66
CA SER A 27 -3.73 42.96 -6.99
C SER A 27 -4.16 41.59 -7.55
N SER A 28 -4.60 40.73 -6.62
CA SER A 28 -5.16 39.39 -6.82
C SER A 28 -6.55 39.35 -7.49
N SER A 29 -7.21 40.51 -7.70
CA SER A 29 -8.57 40.55 -8.27
C SER A 29 -8.58 40.43 -9.79
N GLU A 30 -7.71 41.14 -10.52
CA GLU A 30 -7.67 41.06 -12.00
C GLU A 30 -7.24 39.68 -12.50
N THR A 31 -6.33 39.00 -11.77
CA THR A 31 -5.93 37.63 -12.10
C THR A 31 -7.00 36.62 -11.73
N LYS A 32 -7.72 36.80 -10.62
CA LYS A 32 -8.86 35.95 -10.26
C LYS A 32 -10.01 36.13 -11.23
N GLU A 33 -10.31 37.35 -11.68
CA GLU A 33 -11.36 37.61 -12.68
C GLU A 33 -10.97 37.10 -14.07
N ALA A 34 -9.72 37.29 -14.51
CA ALA A 34 -9.21 36.70 -15.75
C ALA A 34 -9.18 35.16 -15.67
N TYR A 35 -8.75 34.59 -14.54
CA TYR A 35 -8.79 33.15 -14.31
C TYR A 35 -10.22 32.63 -14.28
N ASP A 36 -11.12 33.25 -13.52
CA ASP A 36 -12.55 32.88 -13.44
C ASP A 36 -13.25 33.05 -14.80
N LYS A 37 -12.83 34.01 -15.64
CA LYS A 37 -13.33 34.19 -17.01
C LYS A 37 -12.99 33.00 -17.92
N PHE A 38 -11.78 32.44 -17.79
CA PHE A 38 -11.35 31.28 -18.60
C PHE A 38 -11.69 29.92 -17.96
N TYR A 39 -11.75 29.84 -16.63
CA TYR A 39 -11.79 28.60 -15.87
C TYR A 39 -13.05 28.42 -15.00
N GLY A 40 -13.91 29.45 -14.93
CA GLY A 40 -15.20 29.46 -14.24
C GLY A 40 -15.10 29.84 -12.76
N LYS A 41 -15.89 30.84 -12.34
CA LYS A 41 -15.99 31.27 -10.92
C LYS A 41 -16.38 30.11 -10.02
N GLY A 42 -15.75 29.98 -8.84
CA GLY A 42 -16.14 29.02 -7.81
C GLY A 42 -15.65 27.59 -8.02
N ARG A 43 -14.60 27.38 -8.83
CA ARG A 43 -14.02 26.05 -9.06
C ARG A 43 -13.46 25.42 -7.78
N SER A 44 -12.84 26.22 -6.92
CA SER A 44 -12.33 25.78 -5.61
C SER A 44 -13.44 25.21 -4.75
N GLU A 45 -14.58 25.90 -4.67
CA GLU A 45 -15.74 25.44 -3.91
C GLU A 45 -16.33 24.18 -4.54
N ARG A 46 -16.54 24.15 -5.87
CA ARG A 46 -17.03 22.94 -6.56
C ARG A 46 -16.09 21.74 -6.44
N ALA A 47 -14.78 21.97 -6.46
CA ALA A 47 -13.79 20.92 -6.28
C ALA A 47 -13.79 20.40 -4.84
N ALA A 48 -13.93 21.29 -3.84
CA ALA A 48 -14.06 20.91 -2.44
C ALA A 48 -15.37 20.12 -2.20
N GLU A 49 -16.49 20.57 -2.77
CA GLU A 49 -17.78 19.88 -2.72
C GLU A 49 -17.71 18.50 -3.40
N ALA A 50 -17.05 18.40 -4.56
CA ALA A 50 -16.86 17.13 -5.25
C ALA A 50 -15.99 16.15 -4.45
N MET A 51 -14.96 16.63 -3.76
CA MET A 51 -14.12 15.80 -2.87
C MET A 51 -14.91 15.31 -1.65
N ILE A 52 -15.75 16.17 -1.06
CA ILE A 52 -16.63 15.79 0.05
C ILE A 52 -17.66 14.76 -0.43
N ALA A 53 -18.32 14.98 -1.57
CA ALA A 53 -19.28 14.03 -2.12
C ALA A 53 -18.64 12.67 -2.47
N ASP A 54 -17.44 12.67 -3.03
CA ASP A 54 -16.71 11.43 -3.34
C ASP A 54 -16.27 10.68 -2.07
N SER A 55 -15.83 11.40 -1.04
CA SER A 55 -15.49 10.77 0.25
C SER A 55 -16.71 10.14 0.92
N ILE A 56 -17.88 10.80 0.90
CA ILE A 56 -19.15 10.23 1.40
C ILE A 56 -19.50 8.97 0.61
N ARG A 57 -19.49 9.03 -0.72
CA ARG A 57 -19.74 7.87 -1.58
C ARG A 57 -18.77 6.72 -1.31
N ARG A 58 -17.50 7.00 -1.01
CA ARG A 58 -16.50 5.98 -0.65
C ARG A 58 -16.83 5.31 0.68
N VAL A 59 -17.24 6.08 1.69
CA VAL A 59 -17.66 5.55 2.99
C VAL A 59 -18.93 4.71 2.84
N GLU A 60 -19.92 5.20 2.10
CA GLU A 60 -21.17 4.46 1.83
C GLU A 60 -20.92 3.17 1.06
N ARG A 61 -20.06 3.19 0.03
CA ARG A 61 -19.69 2.00 -0.74
C ARG A 61 -18.92 1.00 0.11
N LYS A 62 -18.04 1.47 1.00
CA LYS A 62 -17.34 0.60 1.95
C LYS A 62 -18.31 -0.06 2.91
N ALA A 63 -19.26 0.70 3.48
CA ALA A 63 -20.29 0.16 4.34
C ALA A 63 -21.21 -0.84 3.62
N ALA A 64 -21.55 -0.58 2.36
CA ALA A 64 -22.32 -1.52 1.53
C ALA A 64 -21.52 -2.79 1.24
N TRP A 65 -20.23 -2.68 0.90
CA TRP A 65 -19.35 -3.84 0.69
C TRP A 65 -19.17 -4.67 1.96
N GLU A 66 -19.06 -4.02 3.13
CA GLU A 66 -18.96 -4.70 4.42
C GLU A 66 -20.28 -5.39 4.82
N ALA A 67 -21.43 -4.78 4.50
CA ALA A 67 -22.74 -5.41 4.70
C ALA A 67 -22.97 -6.60 3.75
N GLU A 68 -22.50 -6.51 2.51
CA GLU A 68 -22.60 -7.58 1.51
C GLU A 68 -21.62 -8.72 1.82
N ALA A 69 -20.42 -8.42 2.33
CA ALA A 69 -19.48 -9.39 2.85
C ALA A 69 -20.01 -10.13 4.10
N ALA A 70 -20.78 -9.44 4.95
CA ALA A 70 -21.46 -10.07 6.09
C ALA A 70 -22.64 -10.96 5.66
N ALA A 71 -23.32 -10.63 4.55
CA ALA A 71 -24.43 -11.42 4.02
C ALA A 71 -23.97 -12.64 3.19
N ALA A 72 -22.77 -12.60 2.61
CA ALA A 72 -22.20 -13.70 1.84
C ALA A 72 -21.57 -14.83 2.69
N ALA A 73 -21.50 -14.68 4.02
CA ALA A 73 -20.99 -15.71 4.92
C ALA A 73 -22.03 -16.82 5.15
N THR A 74 -22.29 -17.64 4.14
CA THR A 74 -22.87 -18.97 4.34
C THR A 74 -21.73 -19.91 4.77
N PRO A 75 -21.77 -20.57 5.94
CA PRO A 75 -20.74 -21.53 6.30
C PRO A 75 -20.81 -22.70 5.33
N ALA A 76 -19.76 -22.87 4.53
CA ALA A 76 -19.55 -24.10 3.77
C ALA A 76 -19.44 -25.28 4.74
N PRO A 77 -20.00 -26.46 4.42
CA PRO A 77 -19.95 -27.61 5.30
C PRO A 77 -18.49 -28.00 5.55
N ALA A 78 -18.14 -28.12 6.84
CA ALA A 78 -16.84 -28.56 7.30
C ALA A 78 -16.53 -29.95 6.74
N ALA A 79 -15.54 -30.03 5.85
CA ALA A 79 -14.85 -31.28 5.58
C ALA A 79 -14.01 -31.63 6.80
N GLU A 80 -14.22 -32.84 7.29
CA GLU A 80 -13.61 -33.39 8.49
C GLU A 80 -12.10 -33.55 8.31
N GLY A 81 -11.33 -33.01 9.28
CA GLY A 81 -9.87 -32.93 9.24
C GLY A 81 -9.34 -31.51 9.06
N ALA A 82 -9.86 -30.54 9.83
CA ALA A 82 -9.50 -29.13 9.68
C ALA A 82 -8.07 -28.86 10.17
N VAL A 83 -7.10 -29.04 9.28
CA VAL A 83 -5.85 -28.30 9.34
C VAL A 83 -6.22 -26.82 9.24
N SER A 84 -5.76 -26.00 10.19
CA SER A 84 -5.96 -24.55 10.13
C SER A 84 -5.28 -23.99 8.88
N LEU A 85 -6.07 -23.70 7.85
CA LEU A 85 -5.61 -23.04 6.63
C LEU A 85 -5.13 -21.61 6.89
N THR A 86 -5.50 -21.03 8.03
CA THR A 86 -4.99 -19.74 8.46
C THR A 86 -3.56 -19.89 9.00
N PRO A 87 -2.56 -19.21 8.41
CA PRO A 87 -1.22 -19.20 8.95
C PRO A 87 -1.19 -18.64 10.38
N PRO A 88 -0.38 -19.22 11.30
CA PRO A 88 -0.11 -18.61 12.60
C PRO A 88 0.40 -17.18 12.44
N ALA A 89 0.15 -16.31 13.42
CA ALA A 89 0.48 -14.88 13.32
C ALA A 89 1.97 -14.61 12.99
N GLU A 90 2.89 -15.41 13.54
CA GLU A 90 4.32 -15.31 13.22
C GLU A 90 4.59 -15.64 11.73
N ILE A 91 3.98 -16.69 11.21
CA ILE A 91 4.14 -17.10 9.82
C ILE A 91 3.49 -16.08 8.88
N ALA A 92 2.30 -15.59 9.21
CA ALA A 92 1.64 -14.52 8.46
C ALA A 92 2.55 -13.29 8.34
N ALA A 93 3.19 -12.87 9.43
CA ALA A 93 4.15 -11.76 9.40
C ALA A 93 5.37 -12.04 8.53
N LEU A 94 5.89 -13.27 8.53
CA LEU A 94 7.00 -13.67 7.65
C LEU A 94 6.60 -13.72 6.17
N LEU A 95 5.39 -14.19 5.87
CA LEU A 95 4.85 -14.25 4.51
C LEU A 95 4.67 -12.84 3.93
N GLU A 96 4.17 -11.90 4.72
CA GLU A 96 4.06 -10.48 4.33
C GLU A 96 5.44 -9.83 4.17
N LYS A 97 6.34 -10.01 5.16
CA LYS A 97 7.69 -9.45 5.16
C LYS A 97 8.49 -9.88 3.92
N ASN A 98 8.36 -11.15 3.53
CA ASN A 98 9.06 -11.72 2.38
C ASN A 98 8.18 -11.76 1.11
N THR A 99 7.07 -11.01 1.11
CA THR A 99 6.15 -10.82 -0.02
C THR A 99 5.64 -12.12 -0.66
N CYS A 100 5.58 -13.21 0.09
CA CYS A 100 5.11 -14.50 -0.37
C CYS A 100 3.59 -14.51 -0.57
N SER A 101 2.86 -13.79 0.29
CA SER A 101 1.39 -13.67 0.26
C SER A 101 0.85 -12.89 -0.94
N VAL A 102 1.71 -12.14 -1.63
CA VAL A 102 1.36 -11.42 -2.85
C VAL A 102 1.08 -12.38 -4.00
N CYS A 103 1.76 -13.54 -4.03
CA CYS A 103 1.66 -14.50 -5.12
C CYS A 103 0.97 -15.80 -4.70
N HIS A 104 1.02 -16.15 -3.42
CA HIS A 104 0.46 -17.39 -2.88
C HIS A 104 -0.60 -17.12 -1.82
N LYS A 105 -1.59 -18.01 -1.75
CA LYS A 105 -2.60 -18.07 -0.69
C LYS A 105 -2.69 -19.48 -0.13
N SER A 106 -3.43 -19.65 0.96
CA SER A 106 -3.53 -20.94 1.65
C SER A 106 -4.18 -22.01 0.79
N ASP A 107 -5.35 -21.71 0.23
CA ASP A 107 -6.26 -22.68 -0.36
C ASP A 107 -6.70 -22.34 -1.79
N GLU A 108 -6.48 -21.11 -2.23
CA GLU A 108 -6.87 -20.66 -3.56
C GLU A 108 -5.68 -20.29 -4.46
N ARG A 109 -5.86 -20.52 -5.77
CA ARG A 109 -4.90 -20.12 -6.80
C ARG A 109 -4.86 -18.61 -6.93
N LEU A 110 -3.65 -18.05 -6.94
CA LEU A 110 -3.41 -16.64 -7.25
C LEU A 110 -2.42 -16.55 -8.43
N VAL A 111 -1.21 -16.04 -8.20
CA VAL A 111 -0.14 -16.05 -9.21
C VAL A 111 0.60 -17.39 -9.16
N GLY A 112 0.89 -17.86 -7.95
CA GLY A 112 1.45 -19.17 -7.66
C GLY A 112 0.40 -20.17 -7.15
N PRO A 113 0.81 -21.44 -6.97
CA PRO A 113 -0.04 -22.47 -6.40
C PRO A 113 -0.40 -22.19 -4.94
N PRO A 114 -1.58 -22.61 -4.47
CA PRO A 114 -1.93 -22.47 -3.06
C PRO A 114 -1.02 -23.34 -2.18
N TRP A 115 -0.75 -22.90 -0.95
CA TRP A 115 0.17 -23.61 -0.03
C TRP A 115 -0.28 -25.03 0.28
N VAL A 116 -1.59 -25.32 0.32
CA VAL A 116 -2.11 -26.69 0.47
C VAL A 116 -1.72 -27.61 -0.70
N GLU A 117 -1.65 -27.09 -1.93
CA GLU A 117 -1.22 -27.88 -3.09
C GLU A 117 0.30 -28.06 -3.10
N VAL A 118 1.04 -27.06 -2.63
CA VAL A 118 2.49 -27.19 -2.41
C VAL A 118 2.78 -28.26 -1.35
N ALA A 119 2.01 -28.29 -0.26
CA ALA A 119 2.14 -29.29 0.79
C ALA A 119 1.96 -30.72 0.25
N LYS A 120 0.95 -30.94 -0.61
CA LYS A 120 0.67 -32.24 -1.26
C LYS A 120 1.83 -32.77 -2.11
N LYS A 121 2.73 -31.91 -2.60
CA LYS A 121 3.95 -32.34 -3.32
C LYS A 121 5.03 -32.92 -2.40
N ASN A 122 4.87 -32.81 -1.08
CA ASN A 122 5.74 -33.41 -0.07
C ASN A 122 7.21 -33.01 -0.22
N TYR A 123 7.47 -31.75 -0.58
CA TYR A 123 8.83 -31.23 -0.65
C TYR A 123 9.49 -31.22 0.72
N SER A 124 10.76 -31.65 0.77
CA SER A 124 11.57 -31.43 1.98
C SER A 124 11.77 -29.93 2.20
N THR A 125 12.00 -29.51 3.45
CA THR A 125 12.25 -28.09 3.75
C THR A 125 13.46 -27.55 2.98
N ASP A 126 14.52 -28.35 2.79
CA ASP A 126 15.68 -27.97 1.99
C ASP A 126 15.35 -27.84 0.49
N GLU A 127 14.44 -28.66 -0.03
CA GLU A 127 13.94 -28.53 -1.40
C GLU A 127 13.10 -27.26 -1.57
N ILE A 128 12.25 -26.91 -0.60
CA ILE A 128 11.51 -25.65 -0.61
C ILE A 128 12.49 -24.47 -0.64
N ILE A 129 13.57 -24.51 0.15
CA ILE A 129 14.61 -23.47 0.12
C ILE A 129 15.24 -23.36 -1.27
N SER A 130 15.61 -24.50 -1.87
CA SER A 130 16.16 -24.52 -3.23
C SER A 130 15.19 -23.95 -4.26
N LEU A 131 13.91 -24.29 -4.16
CA LEU A 131 12.87 -23.83 -5.10
C LEU A 131 12.51 -22.36 -4.93
N VAL A 132 12.63 -21.80 -3.72
CA VAL A 132 12.43 -20.37 -3.48
C VAL A 132 13.58 -19.55 -4.09
N TYR A 133 14.81 -20.06 -3.99
CA TYR A 133 15.99 -19.40 -4.58
C TYR A 133 16.12 -19.62 -6.08
N GLU A 134 15.82 -20.82 -6.56
CA GLU A 134 15.88 -21.19 -7.97
C GLU A 134 14.64 -22.00 -8.34
N PRO A 135 13.53 -21.33 -8.70
CA PRO A 135 12.29 -21.99 -9.03
C PRO A 135 12.40 -22.81 -10.30
N LYS A 136 11.81 -24.01 -10.29
CA LYS A 136 11.78 -24.93 -11.44
C LYS A 136 10.38 -24.98 -12.04
N PRO A 137 10.14 -24.39 -13.22
CA PRO A 137 8.83 -24.39 -13.88
C PRO A 137 8.27 -25.79 -14.13
N GLU A 138 9.14 -26.81 -14.22
CA GLU A 138 8.76 -28.21 -14.43
C GLU A 138 7.91 -28.76 -13.28
N HIS A 139 8.04 -28.22 -12.07
CA HIS A 139 7.26 -28.64 -10.90
C HIS A 139 5.80 -28.16 -10.97
N TRP A 140 5.56 -27.04 -11.68
CA TRP A 140 4.29 -26.32 -11.77
C TRP A 140 4.03 -25.78 -13.19
N PRO A 141 3.83 -26.67 -14.19
CA PRO A 141 3.74 -26.26 -15.60
C PRO A 141 2.51 -25.38 -15.92
N ASP A 142 1.45 -25.47 -15.12
CA ASP A 142 0.22 -24.67 -15.29
C ASP A 142 0.31 -23.29 -14.62
N TYR A 143 1.46 -22.91 -14.07
CA TYR A 143 1.68 -21.63 -13.40
C TYR A 143 2.76 -20.81 -14.11
N PRO A 144 2.65 -19.46 -14.09
CA PRO A 144 3.76 -18.62 -14.51
C PRO A 144 5.03 -18.96 -13.71
N PRO A 145 6.23 -18.90 -14.33
CA PRO A 145 7.48 -19.11 -13.62
C PRO A 145 7.59 -18.16 -12.43
N MET A 146 7.83 -18.72 -11.24
CA MET A 146 8.11 -17.93 -10.05
C MET A 146 9.45 -17.21 -10.20
N ALA A 147 9.55 -15.97 -9.73
CA ALA A 147 10.80 -15.23 -9.72
C ALA A 147 11.77 -15.81 -8.67
N PRO A 148 13.09 -15.87 -8.94
CA PRO A 148 14.11 -16.21 -7.94
C PRO A 148 14.10 -15.25 -6.75
N LEU A 149 13.89 -15.75 -5.53
CA LEU A 149 13.87 -14.95 -4.29
C LEU A 149 15.13 -15.17 -3.43
N ALA A 150 16.31 -15.10 -4.04
CA ALA A 150 17.61 -15.33 -3.39
C ALA A 150 17.94 -14.37 -2.22
N PHE A 151 17.22 -13.24 -2.11
CA PHE A 151 17.40 -12.27 -1.03
C PHE A 151 16.69 -12.67 0.27
N VAL A 152 15.80 -13.66 0.24
CA VAL A 152 15.05 -14.09 1.42
C VAL A 152 15.96 -14.90 2.35
N PRO A 153 16.06 -14.56 3.65
CA PRO A 153 16.91 -15.30 4.57
C PRO A 153 16.47 -16.76 4.72
N LYS A 154 17.44 -17.69 4.76
CA LYS A 154 17.17 -19.14 4.81
C LYS A 154 16.32 -19.50 6.04
N GLU A 155 16.57 -18.87 7.18
CA GLU A 155 15.84 -19.10 8.42
C GLU A 155 14.34 -18.79 8.31
N ASP A 156 13.97 -17.75 7.55
CA ASP A 156 12.58 -17.38 7.33
C ASP A 156 11.90 -18.43 6.44
N ILE A 157 12.59 -18.90 5.40
CA ILE A 157 12.09 -19.95 4.49
C ILE A 157 11.93 -21.28 5.24
N VAL A 158 12.83 -21.63 6.16
CA VAL A 158 12.70 -22.84 6.98
C VAL A 158 11.42 -22.79 7.81
N LYS A 159 11.10 -21.66 8.46
CA LYS A 159 9.87 -21.51 9.23
C LYS A 159 8.63 -21.62 8.36
N ILE A 160 8.61 -20.92 7.21
CA ILE A 160 7.51 -20.95 6.25
C ILE A 160 7.34 -22.37 5.67
N GLY A 161 8.41 -23.01 5.23
CA GLY A 161 8.40 -24.37 4.65
C GLY A 161 7.96 -25.43 5.65
N THR A 162 8.38 -25.32 6.92
CA THR A 162 7.90 -26.20 7.99
C THR A 162 6.39 -26.06 8.19
N TRP A 163 5.88 -24.82 8.17
CA TRP A 163 4.45 -24.60 8.22
C TRP A 163 3.71 -25.14 6.99
N ILE A 164 4.21 -24.91 5.77
CA ILE A 164 3.64 -25.47 4.53
C ILE A 164 3.52 -27.00 4.64
N ASN A 165 4.58 -27.67 5.12
CA ASN A 165 4.57 -29.13 5.30
C ASN A 165 3.60 -29.61 6.38
N SER A 166 3.15 -28.74 7.30
CA SER A 166 2.07 -29.05 8.23
C SER A 166 0.67 -28.98 7.61
N LEU A 167 0.56 -28.49 6.35
CA LEU A 167 -0.71 -28.35 5.62
C LEU A 167 -1.09 -29.57 4.76
N GLN A 168 -0.34 -30.67 4.89
CA GLN A 168 -0.54 -31.92 4.12
C GLN A 168 -1.87 -32.61 4.45
#